data_AF-A0A644UNP4-F1
#
_entry.id   AF-A0A644UNP4-F1
#
_cell.length_a   1.000
_cell.length_b   1.000
_cell.length_c   1.000
_cell.angle_alpha   90.00
_cell.angle_beta   90.00
_cell.angle_gamma   90.00
#
_symmetry.space_group_name_H-M   'P 1'
#
loop_
_entity.id
_entity.type
_entity.pdbx_description
1 polymer ?
#
loop_
_entity_poly.entity_id
_entity_poly.type
_entity_poly.pdbx_seq_one_letter_code
_entity_poly.pdbx_strand_id
1 'polypeptide(L)' 'MDNSVVKPVNPNDLVLDIVGRKYVSGSSLTTAEELMALSASAGEMAKNYGPGPAEMVLKKPELPENVKGILVEHAG' A
#
# COMPACT_ATOMS: atom_id res chain seq x y z
N MET A 1 11.76 7.75 35.88
CA MET A 1 10.66 8.04 34.95
C MET A 1 10.76 7.01 33.85
N ASP A 2 9.83 6.05 33.81
CA ASP A 2 9.70 5.15 32.66
C ASP A 2 9.33 5.98 31.44
N ASN A 3 10.26 6.11 30.50
CA ASN A 3 9.96 6.65 29.17
C ASN A 3 9.18 5.58 28.40
N SER A 4 7.90 5.39 28.75
CA SER A 4 7.00 4.61 27.91
C SER A 4 6.97 5.29 26.56
N VAL A 5 7.54 4.65 25.54
CA VAL A 5 7.52 5.11 24.16
C VAL A 5 6.05 5.29 23.76
N VAL A 6 5.56 6.53 23.79
CA VAL A 6 4.22 6.86 23.30
C VAL A 6 4.29 6.67 21.80
N LYS A 7 3.81 5.52 21.32
CA LYS A 7 3.61 5.31 19.89
C LYS A 7 2.49 6.25 19.45
N PRO A 8 2.74 7.18 18.51
CA PRO A 8 1.67 8.01 17.99
C PRO A 8 0.61 7.10 17.39
N VAL A 9 -0.62 7.25 17.86
CA VAL A 9 -1.73 6.46 17.33
C VAL A 9 -2.12 7.08 15.99
N ASN A 10 -2.05 6.29 14.92
CA ASN A 10 -2.50 6.72 13.61
C ASN A 10 -4.04 6.86 13.63
N PRO A 11 -4.60 8.05 13.35
CA PRO A 11 -6.05 8.26 13.35
C PRO A 11 -6.80 7.33 12.40
N ASN A 12 -6.19 6.95 11.27
CA ASN A 12 -6.81 6.04 10.31
C ASN A 12 -6.97 4.64 10.90
N ASP A 13 -5.98 4.17 11.65
CA ASP A 13 -6.02 2.86 12.30
C ASP A 13 -7.13 2.83 13.37
N LEU A 14 -7.29 3.92 14.15
CA LEU A 14 -8.37 4.05 15.13
C LEU A 14 -9.76 4.03 14.49
N VAL A 15 -9.93 4.72 13.37
CA VAL A 15 -11.21 4.76 12.65
C VAL A 15 -11.55 3.39 12.10
N LEU A 16 -10.60 2.70 11.46
CA LEU A 16 -10.78 1.34 10.96
C LEU A 16 -11.11 0.36 12.09
N ASP A 17 -10.48 0.53 13.24
CA ASP A 17 -10.74 -0.26 14.44
C ASP A 17 -12.17 -0.08 14.98
N ILE A 18 -12.61 1.17 15.11
CA ILE A 18 -13.95 1.49 15.65
C ILE A 18 -15.02 1.01 14.69
N VAL A 19 -14.90 1.36 13.40
CA VAL A 19 -15.88 1.00 12.37
C VAL A 19 -15.86 -0.51 12.13
N GLY A 20 -14.69 -1.13 12.13
CA GLY A 20 -14.52 -2.58 11.98
C GLY A 20 -15.16 -3.37 13.12
N ARG A 21 -14.97 -2.96 14.38
CA ARG A 21 -15.66 -3.60 15.52
C ARG A 21 -17.18 -3.49 15.41
N LYS A 22 -17.68 -2.33 15.00
CA LYS A 22 -19.11 -2.11 14.77
C LYS A 22 -19.65 -3.02 13.67
N TYR A 23 -18.95 -3.09 12.54
CA TYR A 23 -19.32 -3.98 11.43
C TYR A 23 -19.34 -5.46 11.84
N VAL A 24 -18.30 -5.93 12.56
CA VAL A 24 -18.22 -7.33 13.05
C VAL A 24 -19.34 -7.65 14.05
N SER A 25 -19.77 -6.67 14.85
CA SER A 25 -20.92 -6.85 15.76
C SER A 25 -22.28 -6.97 15.04
N GLY A 26 -22.31 -6.91 13.71
CA GLY A 26 -23.53 -7.00 12.90
C GLY A 26 -24.33 -5.71 12.82
N SER A 27 -23.76 -4.60 13.32
CA SER A 27 -24.41 -3.29 13.24
C SER A 27 -24.22 -2.67 11.86
N SER A 28 -25.27 -2.07 11.31
CA SER A 28 -25.19 -1.28 10.09
C SER A 28 -24.33 -0.04 10.33
N LEU A 29 -23.47 0.26 9.36
CA LEU A 29 -22.72 1.51 9.33
C LEU A 29 -23.61 2.63 8.79
N THR A 30 -23.44 3.81 9.36
CA THR A 30 -24.01 5.05 8.80
C THR A 30 -23.16 5.49 7.61
N THR A 31 -23.73 6.31 6.71
CA THR A 31 -23.01 6.86 5.56
C THR A 31 -21.73 7.60 5.97
N ALA A 32 -21.73 8.28 7.12
CA ALA A 32 -20.53 8.92 7.65
C ALA A 32 -19.44 7.90 8.03
N GLU A 33 -19.81 6.79 8.66
CA GLU A 33 -18.88 5.71 9.03
C GLU A 33 -18.34 4.97 7.81
N GLU A 34 -19.16 4.79 6.78
CA GLU A 34 -18.72 4.24 5.50
C GLU A 34 -17.70 5.17 4.82
N LEU A 35 -17.96 6.47 4.78
CA LEU A 35 -17.03 7.46 4.21
C LEU A 35 -15.72 7.56 5.02
N MET A 36 -15.80 7.45 6.35
CA MET A 36 -14.63 7.41 7.22
C MET A 36 -13.80 6.15 6.99
N ALA A 37 -14.42 4.98 6.86
CA ALA A 37 -13.72 3.73 6.53
C ALA A 37 -13.09 3.76 5.13
N LEU A 38 -13.81 4.29 4.13
CA LEU A 38 -13.28 4.47 2.78
C LEU A 38 -12.04 5.38 2.79
N SER A 39 -12.11 6.52 3.46
CA SER A 39 -11.00 7.48 3.54
C SER A 39 -9.80 6.90 4.30
N ALA A 40 -10.04 6.18 5.40
CA ALA A 40 -8.98 5.55 6.18
C ALA A 40 -8.32 4.37 5.45
N SER A 41 -9.09 3.57 4.69
CA SER A 41 -8.57 2.43 3.92
C SER A 41 -7.75 2.85 2.69
N ALA A 42 -7.91 4.07 2.18
CA ALA A 42 -7.10 4.58 1.07
C ALA A 42 -5.60 4.57 1.40
N GLY A 43 -5.21 4.84 2.65
CA GLY A 43 -3.81 4.78 3.09
C GLY A 43 -3.23 3.36 3.14
N GLU A 44 -4.06 2.36 3.42
CA GLU A 44 -3.69 0.94 3.36
C GLU A 44 -3.58 0.45 1.90
N MET A 45 -4.54 0.83 1.05
CA MET A 45 -4.56 0.42 -0.36
C MET A 45 -3.48 1.08 -1.21
N ALA A 46 -2.99 2.27 -0.86
CA ALA A 46 -1.87 2.91 -1.56
C ALA A 46 -0.62 2.02 -1.62
N LYS A 47 -0.42 1.15 -0.61
CA LYS A 47 0.67 0.16 -0.58
C LYS A 47 0.52 -0.94 -1.66
N ASN A 48 -0.69 -1.16 -2.17
CA ASN A 48 -0.99 -2.24 -3.14
C ASN A 48 -0.75 -1.83 -4.60
N TYR A 49 -0.64 -0.54 -4.91
CA TYR A 49 -0.52 -0.05 -6.30
C TYR A 49 0.93 0.11 -6.78
N GLY A 50 1.89 -0.52 -6.07
CA GLY A 50 3.31 -0.43 -6.38
C GLY A 50 3.93 0.91 -5.94
N PRO A 51 5.25 1.07 -6.11
CA PRO A 51 5.93 2.30 -5.74
C PRO A 51 5.32 3.48 -6.51
N GLY A 52 5.00 4.56 -5.79
CA GLY A 52 4.55 5.80 -6.42
C GLY A 52 5.62 6.36 -7.38
N PRO A 53 5.31 7.37 -8.20
CA PRO A 53 6.27 7.94 -9.16
C PRO A 53 7.60 8.36 -8.53
N ALA A 54 7.58 8.80 -7.27
CA ALA A 54 8.75 9.18 -6.49
C ALA A 54 9.60 7.99 -6.00
N GLU A 55 9.01 6.80 -5.89
CA GLU A 55 9.64 5.57 -5.39
C GLU A 55 9.97 4.58 -6.52
N MET A 56 9.67 4.93 -7.78
CA MET A 56 10.00 4.08 -8.92
C MET A 56 11.52 3.96 -9.05
N VAL A 57 12.04 2.77 -8.76
CA VAL A 57 13.43 2.43 -9.09
C VAL A 57 13.52 2.20 -10.60
N LEU A 58 14.15 3.14 -11.30
CA LEU A 58 14.50 3.00 -12.72
C LEU A 58 15.46 1.81 -12.89
N LYS A 59 14.93 0.63 -13.23
CA LYS A 59 15.75 -0.48 -13.69
C LYS A 59 16.15 -0.22 -15.14
N LYS A 60 17.45 -0.31 -15.44
CA LYS A 60 17.93 -0.30 -16.82
C LYS A 60 17.25 -1.46 -17.56
N PRO A 61 16.67 -1.26 -18.76
CA PRO A 61 16.12 -2.36 -19.54
C PRO A 61 17.23 -3.36 -19.83
N GLU A 62 17.13 -4.55 -19.26
CA GLU A 62 18.03 -5.65 -19.59
C GLU A 62 17.49 -6.33 -20.84
N LEU A 63 18.35 -6.50 -21.85
CA LEU A 63 17.98 -7.28 -23.01
C LEU A 63 17.76 -8.74 -22.59
N PRO A 64 16.65 -9.37 -23.01
CA PRO A 64 16.43 -10.80 -22.84
C PRO A 64 17.60 -11.64 -23.40
N GLU A 65 17.89 -12.78 -22.78
CA GLU A 65 19.06 -13.61 -23.14
C GLU A 65 19.02 -14.13 -24.57
N ASN A 66 17.82 -14.44 -25.10
CA ASN A 66 17.64 -14.82 -26.50
C ASN A 66 18.03 -13.70 -27.47
N VAL A 67 17.74 -12.44 -27.14
CA VAL A 67 18.12 -11.28 -27.96
C VAL A 67 19.64 -11.07 -27.89
N LYS A 68 20.24 -11.24 -26.71
CA LYS A 68 21.70 -11.20 -26.55
C LYS A 68 22.39 -12.29 -27.40
N GLY A 69 21.85 -13.50 -27.43
CA GLY A 69 22.35 -14.59 -28.27
C GLY A 69 22.33 -14.26 -29.76
N ILE A 70 21.20 -13.77 -30.27
CA ILE A 70 21.05 -13.34 -31.67
C ILE A 70 22.05 -12.24 -32.04
N LEU A 71 22.26 -11.25 -31.15
CA LEU A 71 23.22 -10.16 -31.39
C LEU A 71 24.66 -10.67 -31.48
N VAL A 72 25.03 -11.67 -30.68
CA VAL A 72 26.37 -12.29 -30.73
C VAL A 72 26.54 -13.09 -32.03
N GLU A 73 25.52 -13.83 -32.46
CA GLU A 73 25.56 -14.58 -33.72
C GLU A 73 25.67 -13.66 -34.95
N HIS A 74 25.08 -12.46 -34.91
CA HIS A 74 25.11 -11.49 -36.01
C HIS A 74 26.32 -10.55 -36.00
N ALA A 75 27.07 -10.50 -34.90
CA ALA A 75 28.32 -9.74 -34.78
C ALA A 75 29.55 -10.55 -35.23
N GLY A 76 29.36 -11.81 -35.63
CA GLY A 76 30.38 -12.70 -36.20
C GLY A 76 30.73 -12.38 -37.65
#